data_AF-A0A3D3MMG7-F1
#
_entry.id   AF-A0A3D3MMG7-F1
#
_cell.length_a   1.000
_cell.length_b   1.000
_cell.length_c   1.000
_cell.angle_alpha   90.00
_cell.angle_beta   90.00
_cell.angle_gamma   90.00
#
_symmetry.space_group_name_H-M   'P 1'
#
loop_
_entity.id
_entity.type
_entity.pdbx_description
1 polymer ?
#
loop_
_entity_poly.entity_id
_entity_poly.type
_entity_poly.pdbx_seq_one_letter_code
_entity_poly.pdbx_strand_id
1 'polypeptide(L)'
;MKKGLLITGGILLFVFILFYNFGGLDVYLLNKMNTSTLPGKYKRYHDINTSELIVFGHHEIKLLGESFEPIQSFISSEGDVIVVTSEIPKDRNQKEVEEDATMGGTRFYQDFHFYKLDRDGNVKDHYVYKRTRGNWNELLFGEFIVNYEKKYYKTWIKDGDTIRKPMVVQNEDLKWSREEQLNLYHKITEDATDYFRESKSGPEEQITYYMNGKWYQLRTNTRLSDRSYHSGRNPGYRNNLFGEAFWGDRQPDPNRYPNIMPVYFQRKELDESTSSASGGSISTTSKSWDGDLYCQVLIKGDTLNFKKAMSFNENFTTEKFYNAKGEEIRKLKTELEQQYSPYFYFSDKNLNFQLFTTDSKKLYIIKIVK
;
A
#
# COMPACT_ATOMS: atom_id res chain seq x y z
N MET A 1 16.39 -20.00 -63.40
CA MET A 1 16.87 -19.16 -62.28
C MET A 1 15.82 -18.24 -61.65
N LYS A 2 14.97 -17.52 -62.41
CA LYS A 2 13.99 -16.57 -61.82
C LYS A 2 12.94 -17.18 -60.87
N LYS A 3 12.46 -18.41 -61.13
CA LYS A 3 11.46 -19.09 -60.26
C LYS A 3 12.02 -19.54 -58.91
N GLY A 4 13.29 -19.98 -58.87
CA GLY A 4 13.94 -20.38 -57.63
C GLY A 4 14.10 -19.21 -56.66
N LEU A 5 14.54 -18.05 -57.16
CA LEU A 5 14.68 -16.80 -56.42
C LEU A 5 13.35 -16.26 -55.87
N LEU A 6 12.26 -16.40 -56.62
CA LEU A 6 10.91 -16.01 -56.17
C LEU A 6 10.43 -16.89 -55.01
N ILE A 7 10.70 -18.21 -55.06
CA ILE A 7 10.31 -19.15 -54.00
C ILE A 7 11.15 -18.91 -52.73
N THR A 8 12.46 -18.68 -52.88
CA THR A 8 13.33 -18.36 -51.72
C THR A 8 12.95 -17.03 -51.09
N GLY A 9 12.66 -16.00 -51.90
CA GLY A 9 12.17 -14.71 -51.42
C GLY A 9 10.83 -14.81 -50.69
N GLY A 10 9.90 -15.63 -51.20
CA GLY A 10 8.61 -15.86 -50.54
C GLY A 10 8.72 -16.58 -49.21
N ILE A 11 9.60 -17.60 -49.11
CA ILE A 11 9.86 -18.31 -47.84
C ILE A 11 10.51 -17.37 -46.82
N LEU A 12 11.50 -16.56 -47.22
CA LEU A 12 12.12 -15.58 -46.33
C LEU A 12 11.12 -14.54 -45.82
N LEU A 13 10.22 -14.06 -46.69
CA LEU A 13 9.17 -13.13 -46.30
C LEU A 13 8.20 -13.78 -45.30
N PHE A 14 7.78 -15.01 -45.54
CA PHE A 14 6.88 -15.74 -44.65
C PHE A 14 7.52 -16.03 -43.29
N VAL A 15 8.79 -16.45 -43.28
CA VAL A 15 9.57 -16.63 -42.05
C VAL A 15 9.72 -15.29 -41.31
N PHE A 16 9.99 -14.19 -42.02
CA PHE A 16 10.06 -12.85 -41.43
C PHE A 16 8.72 -12.43 -40.81
N ILE A 17 7.60 -12.66 -41.51
CA ILE A 17 6.24 -12.37 -41.03
C ILE A 17 5.90 -13.25 -39.81
N LEU A 18 6.31 -14.52 -39.78
CA LEU A 18 6.12 -15.40 -38.64
C LEU A 18 6.95 -14.96 -37.43
N PHE A 19 8.23 -14.64 -37.61
CA PHE A 19 9.06 -14.13 -36.51
C PHE A 19 8.60 -12.75 -36.01
N TYR A 20 8.08 -11.91 -36.90
CA TYR A 20 7.52 -10.61 -36.55
C TYR A 20 6.21 -10.72 -35.75
N ASN A 21 5.27 -11.59 -36.17
CA ASN A 21 3.97 -11.70 -35.51
C ASN A 21 3.93 -12.69 -34.33
N PHE A 22 4.85 -13.66 -34.26
CA PHE A 22 4.82 -14.73 -33.25
C PHE A 22 6.14 -14.92 -32.48
N GLY A 23 7.23 -14.27 -32.89
CA GLY A 23 8.57 -14.49 -32.33
C GLY A 23 9.14 -13.31 -31.54
N GLY A 24 8.39 -12.22 -31.33
CA GLY A 24 8.87 -11.04 -30.61
C GLY A 24 10.03 -10.31 -31.31
N LEU A 25 10.17 -10.47 -32.64
CA LEU A 25 11.26 -9.86 -33.41
C LEU A 25 11.22 -8.33 -33.34
N ASP A 26 10.04 -7.76 -33.31
CA ASP A 26 9.81 -6.32 -33.14
C ASP A 26 10.27 -5.82 -31.77
N VAL A 27 9.94 -6.53 -30.68
CA VAL A 27 10.44 -6.25 -29.32
C VAL A 27 11.96 -6.35 -29.29
N TYR A 28 12.54 -7.42 -29.85
CA TYR A 28 13.99 -7.58 -29.95
C TYR A 28 14.66 -6.43 -30.72
N LEU A 29 14.11 -6.04 -31.87
CA LEU A 29 14.64 -4.93 -32.67
C LEU A 29 14.51 -3.60 -31.93
N LEU A 30 13.38 -3.32 -31.28
CA LEU A 30 13.16 -2.10 -30.49
C LEU A 30 14.14 -2.01 -29.31
N ASN A 31 14.39 -3.13 -28.61
CA ASN A 31 15.41 -3.21 -27.57
C ASN A 31 16.82 -3.00 -28.12
N LYS A 32 17.15 -3.60 -29.26
CA LYS A 32 18.46 -3.41 -29.90
C LYS A 32 18.69 -1.99 -30.40
N MET A 33 17.63 -1.30 -30.82
CA MET A 33 17.66 0.10 -31.24
C MET A 33 17.52 1.08 -30.05
N ASN A 34 17.27 0.59 -28.84
CA ASN A 34 17.17 1.44 -27.66
C ASN A 34 18.55 2.03 -27.32
N THR A 35 18.73 3.31 -27.61
CA THR A 35 19.95 4.07 -27.34
C THR A 35 19.82 4.95 -26.10
N SER A 36 18.90 4.63 -25.18
CA SER A 36 18.71 5.39 -23.95
C SER A 36 19.95 5.28 -23.06
N THR A 37 20.85 6.25 -23.20
CA THR A 37 22.05 6.38 -22.38
C THR A 37 21.75 7.26 -21.19
N LEU A 38 22.24 6.89 -20.01
CA LEU A 38 22.07 7.68 -18.79
C LEU A 38 22.92 8.96 -18.87
N PRO A 39 22.30 10.16 -18.97
CA PRO A 39 23.07 11.40 -19.00
C PRO A 39 23.85 11.59 -17.70
N GLY A 40 25.06 12.16 -17.79
CA GLY A 40 25.98 12.30 -16.65
C GLY A 40 25.36 12.97 -15.41
N LYS A 41 24.44 13.93 -15.61
CA LYS A 41 23.76 14.64 -14.52
C LYS A 41 22.89 13.75 -13.63
N TYR A 42 22.44 12.60 -14.13
CA TYR A 42 21.58 11.66 -13.39
C TYR A 42 22.36 10.51 -12.72
N LYS A 43 23.68 10.39 -12.97
CA LYS A 43 24.52 9.34 -12.36
C LYS A 43 24.59 9.40 -10.83
N ARG A 44 24.31 10.56 -10.25
CA ARG A 44 24.34 10.80 -8.80
C ARG A 44 23.00 10.57 -8.10
N TYR A 45 21.98 10.13 -8.82
CA TYR A 45 20.67 9.84 -8.22
C TYR A 45 20.73 8.51 -7.48
N HIS A 46 20.17 8.49 -6.28
CA HIS A 46 20.15 7.31 -5.43
C HIS A 46 18.96 6.42 -5.78
N ASP A 47 19.11 5.11 -5.71
CA ASP A 47 17.94 4.23 -5.72
C ASP A 47 17.16 4.47 -4.42
N ILE A 48 15.87 4.80 -4.53
CA ILE A 48 15.04 5.03 -3.36
C ILE A 48 14.67 3.74 -2.65
N ASN A 49 14.70 2.61 -3.35
CA ASN A 49 14.44 1.29 -2.79
C ASN A 49 15.70 0.72 -2.14
N THR A 50 16.28 1.46 -1.20
CA THR A 50 17.51 1.11 -0.49
C THR A 50 17.31 1.16 1.02
N SER A 51 18.04 0.32 1.76
CA SER A 51 18.16 0.43 3.21
C SER A 51 19.28 1.39 3.64
N GLU A 52 20.10 1.85 2.69
CA GLU A 52 21.19 2.78 2.94
C GLU A 52 20.69 4.18 3.33
N LEU A 53 21.41 4.83 4.24
CA LEU A 53 21.19 6.24 4.59
C LEU A 53 21.55 7.13 3.40
N ILE A 54 20.62 7.97 2.95
CA ILE A 54 20.90 8.99 1.93
C ILE A 54 20.90 10.35 2.61
N VAL A 55 22.04 11.06 2.50
CA VAL A 55 22.19 12.43 3.00
C VAL A 55 22.04 13.40 1.83
N PHE A 56 21.24 14.44 2.02
CA PHE A 56 21.00 15.48 1.02
C PHE A 56 20.84 16.85 1.70
N GLY A 57 21.77 17.76 1.44
CA GLY A 57 21.81 19.05 2.14
C GLY A 57 21.93 18.85 3.66
N HIS A 58 20.97 19.40 4.40
CA HIS A 58 20.87 19.31 5.86
C HIS A 58 19.95 18.19 6.35
N HIS A 59 19.52 17.31 5.44
CA HIS A 59 18.56 16.25 5.75
C HIS A 59 19.16 14.88 5.46
N GLU A 60 18.65 13.88 6.17
CA GLU A 60 18.88 12.47 5.91
C GLU A 60 17.54 11.77 5.66
N ILE A 61 17.52 10.78 4.78
CA ILE A 61 16.42 9.84 4.62
C ILE A 61 16.93 8.42 4.88
N LYS A 62 16.18 7.66 5.66
CA LYS A 62 16.46 6.25 5.96
C LYS A 62 15.19 5.42 5.96
N LEU A 63 15.34 4.14 5.63
CA LEU A 63 14.26 3.17 5.74
C LEU A 63 13.90 3.00 7.22
N LEU A 64 12.65 3.28 7.57
CA LEU A 64 12.09 3.06 8.90
C LEU A 64 11.61 1.61 9.05
N GLY A 65 11.01 1.05 8.00
CA GLY A 65 10.53 -0.33 8.00
C GLY A 65 10.08 -0.81 6.63
N GLU A 66 10.17 -2.13 6.45
CA GLU A 66 9.60 -2.88 5.33
C GLU A 66 8.57 -3.88 5.88
N SER A 67 7.56 -4.19 5.07
CA SER A 67 6.37 -4.91 5.52
C SER A 67 5.85 -5.87 4.45
N PHE A 68 5.27 -6.98 4.88
CA PHE A 68 4.60 -7.92 4.00
C PHE A 68 3.25 -7.37 3.50
N GLU A 69 2.48 -6.77 4.41
CA GLU A 69 1.24 -6.03 4.11
C GLU A 69 1.50 -4.52 3.98
N PRO A 70 0.60 -3.74 3.37
CA PRO A 70 0.67 -2.28 3.40
C PRO A 70 0.84 -1.73 4.83
N ILE A 71 1.81 -0.85 5.00
CA ILE A 71 2.13 -0.19 6.27
C ILE A 71 0.98 0.75 6.63
N GLN A 72 0.50 0.64 7.87
CA GLN A 72 -0.48 1.58 8.44
C GLN A 72 0.24 2.63 9.27
N SER A 73 -0.26 3.86 9.28
CA SER A 73 0.29 4.91 10.12
C SER A 73 -0.74 5.96 10.51
N PHE A 74 -0.66 6.48 11.73
CA PHE A 74 -1.50 7.59 12.20
C PHE A 74 -0.83 8.34 13.36
N ILE A 75 -1.33 9.52 13.70
CA ILE A 75 -0.93 10.27 14.91
C ILE A 75 -1.95 9.99 16.01
N SER A 76 -1.49 9.50 17.15
CA SER A 76 -2.29 9.33 18.35
C SER A 76 -2.68 10.68 18.98
N SER A 77 -3.66 10.67 19.87
CA SER A 77 -4.13 11.81 20.68
C SER A 77 -3.04 12.40 21.56
N GLU A 78 -2.04 11.61 21.97
CA GLU A 78 -0.84 12.06 22.69
C GLU A 78 0.21 12.69 21.77
N GLY A 79 0.00 12.64 20.45
CA GLY A 79 0.89 13.19 19.43
C GLY A 79 2.04 12.27 19.01
N ASP A 80 2.07 11.02 19.48
CA ASP A 80 3.00 10.01 18.96
C ASP A 80 2.54 9.50 17.59
N VAL A 81 3.49 9.22 16.70
CA VAL A 81 3.21 8.55 15.42
C VAL A 81 3.23 7.05 15.63
N ILE A 82 2.13 6.38 15.30
CA ILE A 82 2.02 4.93 15.31
C ILE A 82 2.29 4.41 13.91
N VAL A 83 3.18 3.42 13.79
CA VAL A 83 3.49 2.72 12.54
C VAL A 83 3.27 1.23 12.75
N VAL A 84 2.52 0.59 11.84
CA VAL A 84 2.32 -0.85 11.87
C VAL A 84 2.88 -1.49 10.61
N THR A 85 3.80 -2.43 10.81
CA THR A 85 4.35 -3.28 9.77
C THR A 85 4.00 -4.74 10.05
N SER A 86 4.16 -5.60 9.06
CA SER A 86 4.03 -7.05 9.23
C SER A 86 5.17 -7.81 8.57
N GLU A 87 5.49 -8.99 9.07
CA GLU A 87 6.45 -9.88 8.45
C GLU A 87 5.95 -11.33 8.48
N ILE A 88 6.48 -12.17 7.59
CA ILE A 88 6.34 -13.62 7.71
C ILE A 88 7.54 -14.11 8.51
N PRO A 89 7.38 -14.53 9.78
CA PRO A 89 8.48 -14.94 10.63
C PRO A 89 9.13 -16.22 10.08
N LYS A 90 10.46 -16.25 10.08
CA LYS A 90 11.27 -17.33 9.49
C LYS A 90 11.37 -18.57 10.39
N ASP A 91 11.16 -18.39 11.69
CA ASP A 91 11.38 -19.38 12.75
C ASP A 91 10.09 -20.09 13.19
N ARG A 92 8.99 -19.88 12.47
CA ARG A 92 7.70 -20.44 12.87
C ARG A 92 7.66 -21.95 12.68
N ASN A 93 7.02 -22.64 13.63
CA ASN A 93 6.93 -24.09 13.61
C ASN A 93 6.31 -24.57 12.30
N GLN A 94 7.11 -25.28 11.51
CA GLN A 94 6.72 -25.76 10.18
C GLN A 94 5.49 -26.65 10.20
N LYS A 95 5.24 -27.36 11.30
CA LYS A 95 4.02 -28.15 11.49
C LYS A 95 2.76 -27.28 11.60
N GLU A 96 2.84 -26.15 12.29
CA GLU A 96 1.72 -25.18 12.30
C GLU A 96 1.48 -24.70 10.87
N VAL A 97 2.56 -24.31 10.17
CA VAL A 97 2.55 -23.84 8.77
C VAL A 97 1.81 -24.79 7.83
N GLU A 98 2.17 -26.07 7.87
CA GLU A 98 1.62 -27.14 7.03
C GLU A 98 0.15 -27.44 7.36
N GLU A 99 -0.23 -27.40 8.64
CA GLU A 99 -1.62 -27.62 9.07
C GLU A 99 -2.56 -26.52 8.55
N ASP A 100 -2.22 -25.21 8.65
CA ASP A 100 -3.12 -24.17 8.10
C ASP A 100 -2.98 -23.98 6.58
N ALA A 101 -1.89 -24.43 5.95
CA ALA A 101 -1.75 -24.39 4.48
C ALA A 101 -2.85 -25.19 3.78
N THR A 102 -3.33 -26.28 4.39
CA THR A 102 -4.44 -27.10 3.87
C THR A 102 -5.79 -26.37 3.82
N MET A 103 -5.94 -25.25 4.53
CA MET A 103 -7.15 -24.41 4.55
C MET A 103 -6.96 -23.06 3.84
N GLY A 104 -5.86 -22.89 3.09
CA GLY A 104 -5.74 -21.83 2.09
C GLY A 104 -5.23 -20.47 2.57
N GLY A 105 -4.20 -20.37 3.43
CA GLY A 105 -3.60 -19.05 3.62
C GLY A 105 -2.29 -18.94 4.39
N THR A 106 -1.25 -18.44 3.72
CA THR A 106 -0.08 -17.79 4.32
C THR A 106 -0.42 -16.59 5.23
N ARG A 107 -1.68 -16.12 5.20
CA ARG A 107 -2.21 -14.97 5.97
C ARG A 107 -2.19 -15.18 7.49
N PHE A 108 -2.12 -16.42 7.96
CA PHE A 108 -2.13 -16.73 9.39
C PHE A 108 -0.73 -16.73 10.03
N TYR A 109 0.33 -16.60 9.23
CA TYR A 109 1.73 -16.58 9.69
C TYR A 109 2.35 -15.20 9.54
N GLN A 110 1.64 -14.18 10.01
CA GLN A 110 2.13 -12.80 9.97
C GLN A 110 2.35 -12.33 11.40
N ASP A 111 3.53 -11.83 11.71
CA ASP A 111 3.75 -11.09 12.95
C ASP A 111 3.58 -9.60 12.63
N PHE A 112 2.80 -8.89 13.44
CA PHE A 112 2.58 -7.46 13.29
C PHE A 112 3.41 -6.71 14.32
N HIS A 113 4.15 -5.72 13.85
CA HIS A 113 5.01 -4.87 14.66
C HIS A 113 4.41 -3.48 14.74
N PHE A 114 4.18 -3.01 15.96
CA PHE A 114 3.60 -1.71 16.26
C PHE A 114 4.69 -0.85 16.87
N TYR A 115 5.10 0.18 16.16
CA TYR A 115 6.11 1.14 16.62
C TYR A 115 5.42 2.43 17.03
N LYS A 116 5.82 2.96 18.18
CA LYS A 116 5.41 4.28 18.67
C LYS A 116 6.60 5.22 18.54
N LEU A 117 6.47 6.23 17.69
CA LEU A 117 7.51 7.23 17.46
C LEU A 117 7.20 8.53 18.21
N ASP A 118 8.21 9.10 18.85
CA ASP A 118 8.13 10.44 19.44
C ASP A 118 8.12 11.55 18.36
N ARG A 119 8.05 12.82 18.78
CA ARG A 119 8.03 13.99 17.88
C ARG A 119 9.31 14.16 17.07
N ASP A 120 10.42 13.56 17.49
CA ASP A 120 11.70 13.55 16.78
C ASP A 120 11.86 12.32 15.88
N GLY A 121 10.86 11.43 15.87
CA GLY A 121 10.81 10.23 15.06
C GLY A 121 11.68 9.09 15.63
N ASN A 122 11.95 9.09 16.93
CA ASN A 122 12.63 7.99 17.60
C ASN A 122 11.61 6.98 18.12
N VAL A 123 11.93 5.70 18.06
CA VAL A 123 11.06 4.65 18.59
C VAL A 123 11.07 4.74 20.12
N LYS A 124 9.94 5.12 20.70
CA LYS A 124 9.70 5.18 22.16
C LYS A 124 9.26 3.85 22.73
N ASP A 125 8.49 3.08 21.95
CA ASP A 125 7.94 1.80 22.36
C ASP A 125 7.68 0.90 21.15
N HIS A 126 7.66 -0.41 21.39
CA HIS A 126 7.45 -1.44 20.37
C HIS A 126 6.61 -2.59 20.95
N TYR A 127 5.52 -2.92 20.27
CA TYR A 127 4.69 -4.08 20.58
C TYR A 127 4.64 -5.03 19.39
N VAL A 128 4.72 -6.34 19.66
CA VAL A 128 4.63 -7.39 18.66
C VAL A 128 3.38 -8.22 18.92
N TYR A 129 2.52 -8.29 17.91
CA TYR A 129 1.40 -9.21 17.87
C TYR A 129 1.74 -10.38 16.97
N LYS A 130 1.93 -11.55 17.58
CA LYS A 130 2.09 -12.80 16.84
C LYS A 130 0.73 -13.32 16.41
N ARG A 131 0.39 -13.18 15.13
CA ARG A 131 -0.90 -13.66 14.62
C ARG A 131 -0.88 -15.18 14.61
N THR A 132 -1.73 -15.81 15.39
CA THR A 132 -1.95 -17.26 15.33
C THR A 132 -3.41 -17.53 15.03
N ARG A 133 -3.75 -18.75 14.63
CA ARG A 133 -5.15 -19.17 14.48
C ARG A 133 -6.00 -18.94 15.74
N GLY A 134 -5.39 -19.02 16.92
CA GLY A 134 -6.09 -18.77 18.19
C GLY A 134 -6.36 -17.29 18.49
N ASN A 135 -5.75 -16.35 17.76
CA ASN A 135 -5.84 -14.93 18.06
C ASN A 135 -5.92 -14.02 16.83
N TRP A 136 -6.15 -14.54 15.61
CA TRP A 136 -5.92 -13.93 14.29
C TRP A 136 -6.67 -12.62 13.96
N ASN A 137 -7.51 -12.14 14.87
CA ASN A 137 -8.37 -10.96 14.74
C ASN A 137 -7.99 -9.82 15.71
N GLU A 138 -6.70 -9.64 16.05
CA GLU A 138 -6.27 -8.35 16.62
C GLU A 138 -6.17 -7.32 15.49
N LEU A 139 -6.94 -6.25 15.58
CA LEU A 139 -6.93 -5.11 14.65
C LEU A 139 -6.61 -3.83 15.40
N LEU A 140 -5.94 -2.91 14.71
CA LEU A 140 -5.97 -1.51 15.09
C LEU A 140 -7.38 -0.96 14.88
N PHE A 141 -7.92 -0.38 15.93
CA PHE A 141 -9.21 0.25 15.88
C PHE A 141 -9.19 1.49 16.76
N GLY A 142 -9.07 2.65 16.10
CA GLY A 142 -8.68 3.90 16.74
C GLY A 142 -7.33 3.74 17.44
N GLU A 143 -7.30 4.09 18.72
CA GLU A 143 -6.10 4.00 19.57
C GLU A 143 -6.07 2.73 20.42
N PHE A 144 -6.73 1.67 19.95
CA PHE A 144 -6.82 0.41 20.66
C PHE A 144 -6.43 -0.74 19.75
N ILE A 145 -5.87 -1.78 20.36
CA ILE A 145 -5.72 -3.08 19.72
C ILE A 145 -6.90 -3.92 20.17
N VAL A 146 -7.81 -4.20 19.25
CA VAL A 146 -9.10 -4.84 19.53
C VAL A 146 -9.07 -6.25 18.97
N ASN A 147 -9.44 -7.24 19.80
CA ASN A 147 -9.83 -8.55 19.32
C ASN A 147 -11.29 -8.80 19.62
N TYR A 148 -12.12 -8.68 18.59
CA TYR A 148 -13.57 -8.78 18.73
C TYR A 148 -14.08 -10.22 18.79
N GLU A 149 -13.35 -11.18 18.24
CA GLU A 149 -13.71 -12.60 18.36
C GLU A 149 -13.52 -13.08 19.80
N LYS A 150 -12.40 -12.68 20.41
CA LYS A 150 -12.04 -13.00 21.80
C LYS A 150 -12.54 -11.96 22.81
N LYS A 151 -13.27 -10.95 22.35
CA LYS A 151 -13.98 -9.95 23.18
C LYS A 151 -13.05 -9.22 24.16
N TYR A 152 -11.87 -8.82 23.71
CA TYR A 152 -10.95 -8.03 24.53
C TYR A 152 -10.29 -6.91 23.73
N TYR A 153 -9.72 -5.95 24.43
CA TYR A 153 -8.89 -4.90 23.86
C TYR A 153 -7.63 -4.67 24.71
N LYS A 154 -6.66 -3.94 24.16
CA LYS A 154 -5.44 -3.48 24.83
C LYS A 154 -5.30 -1.97 24.62
N THR A 155 -4.65 -1.30 25.57
CA THR A 155 -4.46 0.17 25.56
C THR A 155 -3.03 0.60 25.27
N TRP A 156 -2.18 -0.32 24.79
CA TRP A 156 -0.75 -0.09 24.51
C TRP A 156 -0.44 1.23 23.80
N ILE A 157 -1.26 1.66 22.83
CA ILE A 157 -1.07 2.94 22.13
C ILE A 157 -1.11 4.13 23.09
N LYS A 158 -2.04 4.13 24.05
CA LYS A 158 -2.25 5.21 25.03
C LYS A 158 -1.25 5.16 26.17
N ASP A 159 -1.08 3.99 26.79
CA ASP A 159 -0.38 3.87 28.09
C ASP A 159 0.70 2.78 28.14
N GLY A 160 0.95 2.08 27.02
CA GLY A 160 1.90 0.97 26.98
C GLY A 160 1.36 -0.33 27.59
N ASP A 161 0.12 -0.36 28.09
CA ASP A 161 -0.47 -1.55 28.70
C ASP A 161 -0.90 -2.57 27.64
N THR A 162 -0.28 -3.74 27.71
CA THR A 162 -0.54 -4.89 26.82
C THR A 162 -1.51 -5.92 27.42
N ILE A 163 -1.99 -5.69 28.65
CA ILE A 163 -2.92 -6.58 29.33
C ILE A 163 -4.28 -6.56 28.61
N ARG A 164 -4.85 -7.76 28.43
CA ARG A 164 -6.16 -7.93 27.81
C ARG A 164 -7.25 -7.43 28.76
N LYS A 165 -8.00 -6.43 28.32
CA LYS A 165 -9.17 -5.87 29.03
C LYS A 165 -10.44 -6.42 28.39
N PRO A 166 -11.38 -7.02 29.15
CA PRO A 166 -12.58 -7.61 28.58
C PRO A 166 -13.53 -6.53 28.05
N MET A 167 -14.25 -6.87 26.98
CA MET A 167 -15.37 -6.08 26.47
C MET A 167 -16.65 -6.40 27.23
N VAL A 168 -17.55 -5.42 27.31
CA VAL A 168 -18.90 -5.66 27.82
C VAL A 168 -19.77 -6.23 26.70
N VAL A 169 -20.18 -7.49 26.82
CA VAL A 169 -21.04 -8.15 25.83
C VAL A 169 -22.51 -7.84 26.16
N GLN A 170 -23.28 -7.48 25.14
CA GLN A 170 -24.70 -7.17 25.22
C GLN A 170 -25.49 -8.09 24.31
N ASN A 171 -26.67 -8.51 24.77
CA ASN A 171 -27.56 -9.44 24.08
C ASN A 171 -26.86 -10.75 23.67
N GLU A 172 -26.01 -11.30 24.56
CA GLU A 172 -25.20 -12.48 24.23
C GLU A 172 -26.06 -13.72 23.90
N ASP A 173 -27.22 -13.83 24.54
CA ASP A 173 -28.21 -14.88 24.38
C ASP A 173 -29.24 -14.60 23.27
N LEU A 174 -29.10 -13.47 22.55
CA LEU A 174 -29.93 -13.08 21.41
C LEU A 174 -31.43 -12.94 21.74
N LYS A 175 -31.78 -12.62 22.98
CA LYS A 175 -33.18 -12.51 23.43
C LYS A 175 -33.80 -11.13 23.29
N TRP A 176 -33.02 -10.09 23.02
CA TRP A 176 -33.55 -8.73 22.87
C TRP A 176 -34.49 -8.64 21.68
N SER A 177 -35.54 -7.82 21.82
CA SER A 177 -36.44 -7.48 20.73
C SER A 177 -35.74 -6.70 19.62
N ARG A 178 -36.32 -6.71 18.42
CA ARG A 178 -35.82 -5.91 17.28
C ARG A 178 -35.76 -4.41 17.61
N GLU A 179 -36.73 -3.91 18.37
CA GLU A 179 -36.80 -2.50 18.76
C GLU A 179 -35.65 -2.13 19.70
N GLU A 180 -35.37 -2.94 20.72
CA GLU A 180 -34.23 -2.73 21.62
C GLU A 180 -32.89 -2.73 20.86
N GLN A 181 -32.72 -3.66 19.92
CA GLN A 181 -31.51 -3.75 19.09
C GLN A 181 -31.36 -2.54 18.16
N LEU A 182 -32.44 -2.08 17.52
CA LEU A 182 -32.43 -0.89 16.66
C LEU A 182 -32.15 0.40 17.44
N ASN A 183 -32.80 0.59 18.59
CA ASN A 183 -32.59 1.77 19.43
C ASN A 183 -31.14 1.88 19.90
N LEU A 184 -30.54 0.77 20.35
CA LEU A 184 -29.13 0.76 20.70
C LEU A 184 -28.24 1.01 19.47
N TYR A 185 -28.56 0.42 18.32
CA TYR A 185 -27.80 0.66 17.10
C TYR A 185 -27.81 2.14 16.67
N HIS A 186 -28.97 2.81 16.71
CA HIS A 186 -29.05 4.24 16.42
C HIS A 186 -28.16 5.05 17.36
N LYS A 187 -28.23 4.74 18.67
CA LYS A 187 -27.34 5.37 19.66
C LYS A 187 -25.87 5.12 19.36
N ILE A 188 -25.48 3.90 18.99
CA ILE A 188 -24.09 3.58 18.62
C ILE A 188 -23.67 4.43 17.42
N THR A 189 -24.50 4.53 16.38
CA THR A 189 -24.15 5.28 15.17
C THR A 189 -24.04 6.80 15.40
N GLU A 190 -24.77 7.33 16.39
CA GLU A 190 -24.77 8.76 16.73
C GLU A 190 -23.66 9.13 17.72
N ASP A 191 -23.52 8.35 18.80
CA ASP A 191 -22.75 8.73 19.98
C ASP A 191 -21.40 8.01 20.11
N ALA A 192 -21.23 6.83 19.51
CA ALA A 192 -19.98 6.09 19.68
C ALA A 192 -18.82 6.84 19.02
N THR A 193 -17.68 6.87 19.72
CA THR A 193 -16.45 7.43 19.15
C THR A 193 -16.02 6.60 17.94
N ASP A 194 -16.15 5.28 18.06
CA ASP A 194 -15.80 4.33 17.03
C ASP A 194 -16.75 3.12 17.07
N TYR A 195 -17.09 2.58 15.90
CA TYR A 195 -17.80 1.30 15.80
C TYR A 195 -17.48 0.57 14.50
N PHE A 196 -17.50 -0.76 14.54
CA PHE A 196 -17.49 -1.58 13.35
C PHE A 196 -18.50 -2.71 13.47
N ARG A 197 -18.96 -3.15 12.30
CA ARG A 197 -20.00 -4.15 12.14
C ARG A 197 -19.47 -5.29 11.28
N GLU A 198 -19.63 -6.49 11.80
CA GLU A 198 -19.33 -7.73 11.09
C GLU A 198 -20.64 -8.51 10.93
N SER A 199 -20.99 -8.84 9.69
CA SER A 199 -22.10 -9.74 9.42
C SER A 199 -21.63 -11.18 9.62
N LYS A 200 -22.40 -11.96 10.39
CA LYS A 200 -22.21 -13.41 10.49
C LYS A 200 -23.10 -14.11 9.46
N SER A 201 -23.02 -15.43 9.39
CA SER A 201 -23.90 -16.23 8.55
C SER A 201 -25.38 -15.98 8.90
N GLY A 202 -26.17 -15.53 7.93
CA GLY A 202 -27.60 -15.26 8.11
C GLY A 202 -27.91 -13.83 8.59
N PRO A 203 -28.97 -13.62 9.37
CA PRO A 203 -29.38 -12.29 9.85
C PRO A 203 -28.60 -11.83 11.09
N GLU A 204 -27.71 -12.65 11.64
CA GLU A 204 -26.92 -12.32 12.82
C GLU A 204 -25.79 -11.34 12.49
N GLU A 205 -25.65 -10.32 13.33
CA GLU A 205 -24.57 -9.34 13.21
C GLU A 205 -23.87 -9.14 14.56
N GLN A 206 -22.64 -8.66 14.48
CA GLN A 206 -21.85 -8.28 15.63
C GLN A 206 -21.41 -6.83 15.44
N ILE A 207 -21.74 -5.98 16.40
CA ILE A 207 -21.33 -4.57 16.40
C ILE A 207 -20.41 -4.36 17.59
N THR A 208 -19.15 -4.04 17.32
CA THR A 208 -18.16 -3.71 18.36
C THR A 208 -17.92 -2.23 18.34
N TYR A 209 -18.01 -1.58 19.49
CA TYR A 209 -17.99 -0.12 19.58
C TYR A 209 -17.38 0.39 20.88
N TYR A 210 -16.87 1.63 20.81
CA TYR A 210 -16.33 2.35 21.96
C TYR A 210 -17.22 3.55 22.29
N MET A 211 -17.75 3.55 23.51
CA MET A 211 -18.63 4.60 24.00
C MET A 211 -18.42 4.75 25.51
N ASN A 212 -18.47 5.97 26.03
CA ASN A 212 -18.37 6.23 27.48
C ASN A 212 -17.16 5.58 28.16
N GLY A 213 -16.00 5.55 27.48
CA GLY A 213 -14.76 5.04 28.05
C GLY A 213 -14.63 3.51 28.06
N LYS A 214 -15.55 2.76 27.44
CA LYS A 214 -15.56 1.29 27.45
C LYS A 214 -15.81 0.70 26.06
N TRP A 215 -15.24 -0.48 25.86
CA TRP A 215 -15.53 -1.31 24.69
C TRP A 215 -16.72 -2.23 24.97
N TYR A 216 -17.63 -2.24 24.00
CA TYR A 216 -18.83 -3.06 24.01
C TYR A 216 -18.89 -3.93 22.77
N GLN A 217 -19.63 -5.03 22.88
CA GLN A 217 -20.00 -5.85 21.75
C GLN A 217 -21.49 -6.20 21.83
N LEU A 218 -22.26 -5.71 20.87
CA LEU A 218 -23.65 -6.07 20.67
C LEU A 218 -23.75 -7.25 19.71
N ARG A 219 -24.43 -8.32 20.12
CA ARG A 219 -24.88 -9.38 19.20
C ARG A 219 -26.31 -9.12 18.78
N THR A 220 -26.59 -9.31 17.51
CA THR A 220 -27.93 -9.15 16.93
C THR A 220 -28.35 -10.45 16.27
N ASN A 221 -29.65 -10.72 16.27
CA ASN A 221 -30.27 -11.82 15.50
C ASN A 221 -31.08 -11.32 14.31
N THR A 222 -30.99 -10.01 14.04
CA THR A 222 -31.64 -9.35 12.94
C THR A 222 -30.66 -8.37 12.29
N ARG A 223 -30.81 -8.18 10.98
CA ARG A 223 -30.01 -7.24 10.21
C ARG A 223 -30.51 -5.83 10.52
N LEU A 224 -29.63 -4.98 11.06
CA LEU A 224 -30.01 -3.63 11.51
C LEU A 224 -29.82 -2.55 10.45
N SER A 225 -29.02 -2.79 9.40
CA SER A 225 -28.96 -1.89 8.23
C SER A 225 -28.43 -2.54 6.95
N ASP A 226 -28.69 -1.91 5.81
CA ASP A 226 -28.21 -2.39 4.50
C ASP A 226 -26.86 -1.82 4.06
N ARG A 227 -26.34 -0.73 4.67
CA ARG A 227 -25.31 0.10 4.02
C ARG A 227 -24.13 0.63 4.87
N SER A 228 -23.79 0.08 6.04
CA SER A 228 -22.55 0.53 6.71
C SER A 228 -21.87 -0.57 7.52
N TYR A 229 -20.58 -0.78 7.27
CA TYR A 229 -19.73 -1.79 7.90
C TYR A 229 -18.83 -1.22 9.02
N HIS A 230 -18.61 0.10 9.09
CA HIS A 230 -17.76 0.75 10.08
C HIS A 230 -18.00 2.27 10.13
N SER A 231 -17.63 2.91 11.24
CA SER A 231 -17.55 4.36 11.35
C SER A 231 -16.38 4.90 10.52
N GLY A 232 -16.63 5.90 9.69
CA GLY A 232 -15.57 6.66 8.98
C GLY A 232 -14.70 7.53 9.90
N ARG A 233 -14.98 7.56 11.21
CA ARG A 233 -14.23 8.35 12.20
C ARG A 233 -12.98 7.64 12.75
N ASN A 234 -12.64 6.46 12.22
CA ASN A 234 -11.64 5.58 12.83
C ASN A 234 -10.22 5.79 12.26
N PRO A 235 -9.27 6.33 13.05
CA PRO A 235 -7.91 6.56 12.59
C PRO A 235 -7.04 5.29 12.53
N GLY A 236 -7.52 4.12 12.93
CA GLY A 236 -6.72 2.88 12.95
C GLY A 236 -7.08 1.87 11.87
N TYR A 237 -8.36 1.75 11.52
CA TYR A 237 -8.85 0.66 10.66
C TYR A 237 -8.67 0.92 9.16
N ARG A 238 -8.54 2.19 8.75
CA ARG A 238 -8.37 2.62 7.35
C ARG A 238 -7.56 3.89 7.15
N ASN A 239 -7.15 4.55 8.24
CA ASN A 239 -6.44 5.80 8.13
C ASN A 239 -4.95 5.53 7.95
N ASN A 240 -4.37 6.25 7.01
CA ASN A 240 -2.95 6.32 6.80
C ASN A 240 -2.59 7.80 6.86
N LEU A 241 -1.43 8.19 7.40
CA LEU A 241 -0.99 9.59 7.40
C LEU A 241 -0.92 10.17 5.99
N PHE A 242 -0.79 9.31 4.99
CA PHE A 242 -0.82 9.68 3.60
C PHE A 242 -2.22 9.58 2.94
N GLY A 243 -3.28 9.25 3.68
CA GLY A 243 -4.70 9.27 3.25
C GLY A 243 -5.44 7.94 3.21
N GLU A 244 -6.79 8.00 3.31
CA GLU A 244 -7.70 6.84 3.23
C GLU A 244 -7.69 6.13 1.87
N ALA A 245 -7.39 6.85 0.79
CA ALA A 245 -7.39 6.37 -0.59
C ALA A 245 -6.09 5.66 -1.00
N PHE A 246 -5.34 5.10 -0.05
CA PHE A 246 -3.93 4.80 -0.25
C PHE A 246 -3.65 3.85 -1.43
N TRP A 247 -4.61 2.99 -1.81
CA TRP A 247 -4.48 2.08 -2.98
C TRP A 247 -5.78 1.79 -3.75
N GLY A 248 -6.89 2.47 -3.45
CA GLY A 248 -8.23 2.06 -3.93
C GLY A 248 -9.01 3.12 -4.73
N ASP A 249 -9.24 4.30 -4.14
CA ASP A 249 -10.07 5.34 -4.76
C ASP A 249 -9.24 6.55 -5.17
N ARG A 250 -8.78 6.54 -6.42
CA ARG A 250 -7.94 7.58 -7.02
C ARG A 250 -8.77 8.83 -7.33
N GLN A 251 -9.00 9.67 -6.32
CA GLN A 251 -9.22 11.09 -6.59
C GLN A 251 -7.84 11.76 -6.63
N PRO A 252 -7.38 12.22 -7.81
CA PRO A 252 -6.14 12.98 -7.89
C PRO A 252 -6.30 14.25 -7.05
N ASP A 253 -5.50 14.38 -6.00
CA ASP A 253 -5.30 15.64 -5.30
C ASP A 253 -3.97 16.24 -5.80
N PRO A 254 -4.01 17.09 -6.85
CA PRO A 254 -2.82 17.67 -7.45
C PRO A 254 -2.01 18.57 -6.48
N ASN A 255 -2.61 18.96 -5.35
CA ASN A 255 -1.94 19.75 -4.32
C ASN A 255 -1.37 18.90 -3.17
N ARG A 256 -1.56 17.57 -3.20
CA ARG A 256 -1.06 16.68 -2.16
C ARG A 256 0.45 16.48 -2.22
N TYR A 257 1.06 16.65 -3.39
CA TYR A 257 2.49 16.41 -3.64
C TYR A 257 3.16 17.55 -4.41
N PRO A 258 3.20 18.79 -3.88
CA PRO A 258 3.76 19.94 -4.60
C PRO A 258 5.27 19.80 -4.83
N ASN A 259 5.95 18.94 -4.06
CA ASN A 259 7.40 18.97 -3.94
C ASN A 259 8.13 17.92 -4.77
N ILE A 260 7.44 17.02 -5.48
CA ILE A 260 8.09 15.92 -6.21
C ILE A 260 7.98 16.15 -7.72
N MET A 261 9.10 16.05 -8.42
CA MET A 261 9.21 16.37 -9.83
C MET A 261 9.87 15.21 -10.59
N PRO A 262 9.18 14.55 -11.55
CA PRO A 262 9.84 13.65 -12.47
C PRO A 262 10.76 14.45 -13.40
N VAL A 263 11.97 13.97 -13.63
CA VAL A 263 12.99 14.73 -14.38
C VAL A 263 13.64 13.97 -15.52
N TYR A 264 13.54 12.63 -15.52
CA TYR A 264 14.00 11.78 -16.62
C TYR A 264 13.47 10.36 -16.49
N PHE A 265 13.24 9.68 -17.61
CA PHE A 265 12.99 8.24 -17.63
C PHE A 265 14.03 7.56 -18.52
N GLN A 266 14.78 6.62 -17.94
CA GLN A 266 15.74 5.81 -18.68
C GLN A 266 15.07 4.51 -19.09
N ARG A 267 14.80 4.34 -20.39
CA ARG A 267 14.33 3.07 -20.96
C ARG A 267 15.44 2.03 -20.87
N LYS A 268 15.18 0.89 -20.23
CA LYS A 268 16.11 -0.24 -20.18
C LYS A 268 15.68 -1.32 -21.16
N GLU A 269 14.43 -1.76 -21.06
CA GLU A 269 13.92 -2.91 -21.78
C GLU A 269 12.45 -2.70 -22.13
N LEU A 270 12.06 -3.14 -23.32
CA LEU A 270 10.68 -3.29 -23.75
C LEU A 270 10.29 -4.74 -23.51
N ASP A 271 9.26 -4.94 -22.72
CA ASP A 271 8.63 -6.24 -22.50
C ASP A 271 7.29 -6.31 -23.22
N GLU A 272 6.87 -7.51 -23.61
CA GLU A 272 5.57 -7.78 -24.23
C GLU A 272 4.82 -8.84 -23.43
N SER A 273 3.67 -8.45 -22.89
CA SER A 273 2.81 -9.32 -22.12
C SER A 273 1.52 -9.60 -22.88
N THR A 274 1.17 -10.87 -23.00
CA THR A 274 -0.12 -11.32 -23.55
C THR A 274 -0.98 -11.83 -22.41
N SER A 275 -2.11 -11.17 -22.20
CA SER A 275 -3.12 -11.60 -21.23
C SER A 275 -4.30 -12.23 -21.97
N SER A 276 -4.71 -13.42 -21.51
CA SER A 276 -5.95 -14.07 -21.96
C SER A 276 -6.86 -14.26 -20.76
N ALA A 277 -8.08 -13.72 -20.85
CA ALA A 277 -9.12 -14.05 -19.89
C ALA A 277 -9.66 -15.46 -20.23
N SER A 278 -9.79 -16.33 -19.22
CA SER A 278 -10.38 -17.66 -19.43
C SER A 278 -11.82 -17.53 -19.95
N GLY A 279 -12.20 -18.32 -20.96
CA GLY A 279 -13.58 -18.33 -21.48
C GLY A 279 -13.76 -17.90 -22.95
N GLY A 280 -12.70 -17.92 -23.76
CA GLY A 280 -12.78 -17.64 -25.21
C GLY A 280 -12.67 -16.17 -25.59
N SER A 281 -12.27 -15.30 -24.66
CA SER A 281 -11.95 -13.91 -24.97
C SER A 281 -10.67 -13.80 -25.81
N ILE A 282 -10.64 -12.84 -26.73
CA ILE A 282 -9.46 -12.53 -27.55
C ILE A 282 -8.31 -12.12 -26.62
N SER A 283 -7.16 -12.75 -26.79
CA SER A 283 -5.94 -12.39 -26.06
C SER A 283 -5.57 -10.95 -26.35
N THR A 284 -5.28 -10.17 -25.31
CA THR A 284 -4.80 -8.79 -25.45
C THR A 284 -3.30 -8.77 -25.20
N THR A 285 -2.55 -8.31 -26.19
CA THR A 285 -1.10 -8.11 -26.09
C THR A 285 -0.82 -6.64 -25.81
N SER A 286 0.05 -6.37 -24.85
CA SER A 286 0.49 -5.03 -24.51
C SER A 286 1.99 -5.01 -24.27
N LYS A 287 2.66 -3.99 -24.81
CA LYS A 287 4.08 -3.78 -24.52
C LYS A 287 4.26 -2.71 -23.45
N SER A 288 5.36 -2.81 -22.73
CA SER A 288 5.72 -1.90 -21.66
C SER A 288 7.22 -1.63 -21.67
N TRP A 289 7.59 -0.34 -21.61
CA TRP A 289 8.97 0.04 -21.37
C TRP A 289 9.24 -0.01 -19.88
N ASP A 290 10.11 -0.92 -19.49
CA ASP A 290 10.72 -1.01 -18.18
C ASP A 290 11.97 -0.13 -18.11
N GLY A 291 12.12 0.58 -17.01
CA GLY A 291 13.18 1.57 -16.87
C GLY A 291 13.31 2.13 -15.46
N ASP A 292 14.16 3.15 -15.33
CA ASP A 292 14.30 3.92 -14.09
C ASP A 292 13.66 5.31 -14.30
N LEU A 293 12.67 5.64 -13.47
CA LEU A 293 12.15 7.00 -13.35
C LEU A 293 12.98 7.77 -12.33
N TYR A 294 13.56 8.88 -12.76
CA TYR A 294 14.36 9.79 -11.95
C TYR A 294 13.48 10.96 -11.49
N CYS A 295 13.53 11.25 -10.20
CA CYS A 295 12.69 12.23 -9.54
C CYS A 295 13.51 13.10 -8.58
N GLN A 296 12.96 14.27 -8.27
CA GLN A 296 13.49 15.18 -7.26
C GLN A 296 12.42 15.48 -6.22
N VAL A 297 12.74 15.48 -4.92
CA VAL A 297 11.86 16.01 -3.86
C VAL A 297 12.51 17.24 -3.23
N LEU A 298 11.79 18.36 -3.18
CA LEU A 298 12.22 19.55 -2.43
C LEU A 298 11.73 19.48 -0.98
N ILE A 299 12.64 19.57 -0.02
CA ILE A 299 12.36 19.49 1.42
C ILE A 299 13.07 20.66 2.09
N LYS A 300 12.28 21.67 2.50
CA LYS A 300 12.77 22.87 3.21
C LYS A 300 14.01 23.53 2.54
N GLY A 301 14.07 23.51 1.22
CA GLY A 301 15.17 24.09 0.42
C GLY A 301 16.24 23.09 -0.04
N ASP A 302 16.33 21.91 0.59
CA ASP A 302 17.21 20.83 0.15
C ASP A 302 16.51 19.92 -0.87
N THR A 303 17.27 19.32 -1.79
CA THR A 303 16.70 18.46 -2.84
C THR A 303 17.21 17.04 -2.72
N LEU A 304 16.29 16.09 -2.47
CA LEU A 304 16.55 14.67 -2.60
C LEU A 304 16.45 14.27 -4.08
N ASN A 305 17.55 13.75 -4.65
CA ASN A 305 17.60 13.22 -6.01
C ASN A 305 17.55 11.70 -5.95
N PHE A 306 16.48 11.09 -6.45
CA PHE A 306 16.27 9.65 -6.34
C PHE A 306 15.71 9.05 -7.63
N LYS A 307 15.87 7.75 -7.79
CA LYS A 307 15.30 6.97 -8.89
C LYS A 307 14.54 5.77 -8.36
N LYS A 308 13.59 5.28 -9.17
CA LYS A 308 12.81 4.08 -8.90
C LYS A 308 12.57 3.32 -10.20
N ALA A 309 12.62 1.99 -10.13
CA ALA A 309 12.20 1.15 -11.24
C ALA A 309 10.70 1.38 -11.56
N MET A 310 10.37 1.54 -12.83
CA MET A 310 9.02 1.82 -13.29
C MET A 310 8.79 1.29 -14.70
N SER A 311 7.54 0.90 -14.96
CA SER A 311 7.07 0.34 -16.22
C SER A 311 5.96 1.20 -16.79
N PHE A 312 6.10 1.60 -18.06
CA PHE A 312 5.11 2.38 -18.78
C PHE A 312 4.61 1.59 -19.99
N ASN A 313 3.32 1.22 -19.96
CA ASN A 313 2.67 0.47 -21.02
C ASN A 313 2.38 1.34 -22.26
N GLU A 314 2.04 0.72 -23.39
CA GLU A 314 1.64 1.44 -24.62
C GLU A 314 0.18 1.93 -24.58
N ASN A 315 -0.64 1.41 -23.67
CA ASN A 315 -2.07 1.69 -23.60
C ASN A 315 -2.37 3.01 -22.86
N PHE A 316 -2.41 4.09 -23.66
CA PHE A 316 -2.91 5.45 -23.42
C PHE A 316 -2.38 6.27 -22.21
N THR A 317 -1.98 7.51 -22.52
CA THR A 317 -1.29 8.55 -21.71
C THR A 317 0.15 8.26 -21.26
N THR A 318 0.60 7.01 -21.27
CA THR A 318 1.93 6.56 -20.85
C THR A 318 3.03 6.71 -21.90
N GLU A 319 2.70 6.67 -23.21
CA GLU A 319 3.67 6.81 -24.31
C GLU A 319 4.49 8.10 -24.22
N LYS A 320 3.85 9.19 -23.80
CA LYS A 320 4.50 10.49 -23.63
C LYS A 320 5.63 10.44 -22.62
N PHE A 321 5.57 9.57 -21.61
CA PHE A 321 6.59 9.48 -20.56
C PHE A 321 7.89 8.87 -21.05
N TYR A 322 7.81 7.75 -21.76
CA TYR A 322 9.03 7.08 -22.25
C TYR A 322 9.57 7.67 -23.55
N ASN A 323 8.80 8.51 -24.24
CA ASN A 323 9.26 9.29 -25.40
C ASN A 323 9.71 10.71 -25.04
N ALA A 324 9.41 11.21 -23.84
CA ALA A 324 9.84 12.53 -23.39
C ALA A 324 11.38 12.65 -23.39
N LYS A 325 11.91 13.72 -23.97
CA LYS A 325 13.35 13.94 -24.03
C LYS A 325 13.80 14.76 -22.81
N GLY A 326 14.60 14.14 -21.95
CA GLY A 326 15.21 14.82 -20.81
C GLY A 326 14.14 15.41 -19.87
N GLU A 327 14.21 16.73 -19.65
CA GLU A 327 13.35 17.43 -18.69
C GLU A 327 11.93 17.70 -19.19
N GLU A 328 11.59 17.36 -20.45
CA GLU A 328 10.22 17.45 -20.96
C GLU A 328 9.22 16.66 -20.12
N ILE A 329 9.68 15.58 -19.48
CA ILE A 329 8.88 14.75 -18.58
C ILE A 329 8.31 15.55 -17.39
N ARG A 330 8.94 16.66 -17.01
CA ARG A 330 8.42 17.57 -15.95
C ARG A 330 7.04 18.10 -16.28
N LYS A 331 6.77 18.34 -17.57
CA LYS A 331 5.48 18.84 -18.05
C LYS A 331 4.37 17.80 -17.93
N LEU A 332 4.73 16.53 -17.77
CA LEU A 332 3.83 15.40 -17.66
C LEU A 332 3.54 15.00 -16.20
N LYS A 333 3.96 15.82 -15.22
CA LYS A 333 3.79 15.51 -13.79
C LYS A 333 2.32 15.20 -13.45
N THR A 334 1.40 16.03 -13.90
CA THR A 334 -0.02 15.89 -13.58
C THR A 334 -0.59 14.59 -14.16
N GLU A 335 -0.26 14.27 -15.42
CA GLU A 335 -0.66 13.01 -16.03
C GLU A 335 -0.04 11.81 -15.32
N LEU A 336 1.21 11.94 -14.85
CA LEU A 336 1.88 10.88 -14.09
C LEU A 336 1.11 10.61 -12.81
N GLU A 337 0.76 11.67 -12.07
CA GLU A 337 0.07 11.63 -10.79
C GLU A 337 -1.38 11.11 -10.90
N GLN A 338 -2.02 11.28 -12.06
CA GLN A 338 -3.34 10.72 -12.35
C GLN A 338 -3.29 9.20 -12.56
N GLN A 339 -2.25 8.71 -13.24
CA GLN A 339 -2.13 7.29 -13.58
C GLN A 339 -1.39 6.48 -12.51
N TYR A 340 -0.45 7.13 -11.85
CA TYR A 340 0.44 6.56 -10.86
C TYR A 340 0.53 7.51 -9.67
N SER A 341 0.52 7.00 -8.45
CA SER A 341 1.00 7.76 -7.30
C SER A 341 2.37 7.20 -6.94
N PRO A 342 3.44 7.57 -7.68
CA PRO A 342 4.74 6.92 -7.52
C PRO A 342 5.38 7.19 -6.15
N TYR A 343 4.86 8.17 -5.41
CA TYR A 343 5.39 8.63 -4.15
C TYR A 343 4.30 9.22 -3.25
N PHE A 344 4.59 9.23 -1.96
CA PHE A 344 3.79 9.85 -0.92
C PHE A 344 4.71 10.51 0.09
N TYR A 345 4.30 11.69 0.55
CA TYR A 345 5.05 12.49 1.51
C TYR A 345 4.08 13.02 2.56
N PHE A 346 4.51 12.98 3.82
CA PHE A 346 3.72 13.47 4.94
C PHE A 346 4.58 14.34 5.85
N SER A 347 4.03 15.48 6.25
CA SER A 347 4.62 16.41 7.19
C SER A 347 3.55 16.97 8.10
N ASP A 348 3.85 17.06 9.39
CA ASP A 348 3.00 17.73 10.38
C ASP A 348 3.82 18.80 11.12
N LYS A 349 3.20 19.93 11.43
CA LYS A 349 3.87 21.07 12.09
C LYS A 349 4.38 20.74 13.50
N ASN A 350 3.85 19.71 14.14
CA ASN A 350 4.23 19.27 15.49
C ASN A 350 5.29 18.17 15.48
N LEU A 351 5.75 17.73 14.30
CA LEU A 351 6.78 16.71 14.13
C LEU A 351 8.06 17.33 13.58
N ASN A 352 9.21 16.90 14.12
CA ASN A 352 10.54 17.33 13.68
C ASN A 352 11.12 16.45 12.56
N PHE A 353 10.29 15.55 12.02
CA PHE A 353 10.61 14.66 10.91
C PHE A 353 9.49 14.65 9.88
N GLN A 354 9.75 14.03 8.73
CA GLN A 354 8.75 13.79 7.70
C GLN A 354 8.75 12.31 7.33
N LEU A 355 7.63 11.82 6.81
CA LEU A 355 7.52 10.47 6.30
C LEU A 355 7.46 10.51 4.78
N PHE A 356 8.09 9.51 4.16
CA PHE A 356 8.14 9.37 2.72
C PHE A 356 7.97 7.91 2.33
N THR A 357 7.30 7.64 1.22
CA THR A 357 7.23 6.29 0.66
C THR A 357 7.00 6.32 -0.85
N THR A 358 7.47 5.29 -1.53
CA THR A 358 7.12 4.98 -2.92
C THR A 358 6.39 3.64 -3.08
N ASP A 359 6.15 2.94 -1.98
CA ASP A 359 5.56 1.60 -1.93
C ASP A 359 4.76 1.46 -0.64
N SER A 360 3.51 1.02 -0.75
CA SER A 360 2.66 0.63 0.38
C SER A 360 3.37 -0.12 1.49
N LYS A 361 4.39 -0.92 1.16
CA LYS A 361 5.11 -1.85 2.04
C LYS A 361 6.42 -1.30 2.59
N LYS A 362 6.84 -0.10 2.21
CA LYS A 362 8.07 0.53 2.71
C LYS A 362 7.77 1.90 3.26
N LEU A 363 8.39 2.26 4.37
CA LEU A 363 8.26 3.58 4.96
C LEU A 363 9.64 4.14 5.24
N TYR A 364 9.88 5.36 4.79
CA TYR A 364 11.11 6.10 5.03
C TYR A 364 10.82 7.26 5.96
N ILE A 365 11.81 7.59 6.79
CA ILE A 365 11.78 8.74 7.67
C ILE A 365 12.86 9.73 7.24
N ILE A 366 12.48 11.01 7.19
CA ILE A 366 13.35 12.13 6.82
C ILE A 366 13.58 12.98 8.06
N LYS A 367 14.84 13.20 8.43
CA LYS A 367 15.24 14.00 9.61
C LYS A 367 16.28 15.05 9.23
N ILE A 368 16.42 16.07 10.07
CA ILE A 368 17.53 17.02 9.98
C ILE A 368 18.81 16.31 10.50
N VAL A 369 19.90 16.45 9.77
CA VAL A 369 21.23 16.02 10.21
C VAL A 369 21.69 16.95 11.33
N LYS A 370 21.99 16.38 12.50
CA LYS A 370 22.47 17.13 13.67
C LYS A 370 23.96 17.44 13.58
#